data_AF-A0A5J9W9T8-F1
#
_entry.id   AF-A0A5J9W9T8-F1
#
_cell.length_a   1.000
_cell.length_b   1.000
_cell.length_c   1.000
_cell.angle_alpha   90.00
_cell.angle_beta   90.00
_cell.angle_gamma   90.00
#
_symmetry.space_group_name_H-M   'P 1'
#
loop_
_entity.id
_entity.type
_entity.pdbx_description
1 polymer ?
#
loop_
_entity_poly.entity_id
_entity_poly.type
_entity_poly.pdbx_seq_one_letter_code
_entity_poly.pdbx_strand_id
1 'polypeptide(L)'
;DRGPVPASQVVRSSAGSFSFILYDTLSKSTFVAADADGSIPFFWGVDSEDHLVFSDDSGLLKTGCGNSFAPFPKGCFYTTSGGLQSFEHPLHEVKAVPRVDSQGQMCGSTFKVDSETKKQDASIPRVGSAADWSNQF
;
A
#
# COMPACT_ATOMS: atom_id res chain seq x y z
N ASP A 1 27.25 -8.32 -10.54
CA ASP A 1 26.34 -8.59 -9.42
C ASP A 1 25.42 -7.39 -9.27
N ARG A 2 24.12 -7.52 -9.57
CA ARG A 2 23.19 -6.40 -9.43
C ARG A 2 22.62 -6.48 -8.03
N GLY A 3 22.72 -5.38 -7.27
CA GLY A 3 22.05 -5.26 -5.98
C GLY A 3 20.55 -5.53 -6.11
N PRO A 4 19.88 -5.76 -4.99
CA PRO A 4 18.49 -6.18 -5.02
C PRO A 4 17.62 -5.07 -5.69
N VAL A 5 16.77 -5.46 -6.66
CA VAL A 5 15.81 -4.66 -7.50
C VAL A 5 14.53 -4.08 -6.80
N PRO A 6 14.48 -2.84 -6.28
CA PRO A 6 13.46 -2.36 -5.32
C PRO A 6 12.01 -2.88 -5.49
N ALA A 7 11.28 -3.14 -4.41
CA ALA A 7 9.90 -3.70 -4.47
C ALA A 7 8.97 -2.94 -5.43
N SER A 8 9.08 -1.61 -5.50
CA SER A 8 8.35 -0.78 -6.47
C SER A 8 8.62 -1.16 -7.93
N GLN A 9 9.86 -1.54 -8.26
CA GLN A 9 10.23 -2.00 -9.59
C GLN A 9 9.69 -3.40 -9.88
N VAL A 10 9.69 -4.31 -8.89
CA VAL A 10 9.12 -5.66 -9.02
C VAL A 10 7.63 -5.57 -9.29
N VAL A 11 6.87 -4.86 -8.45
CA VAL A 11 5.41 -4.72 -8.60
C VAL A 11 5.05 -4.01 -9.90
N ARG A 12 5.80 -2.97 -10.30
CA ARG A 12 5.59 -2.27 -11.57
C ARG A 12 5.81 -3.17 -12.79
N SER A 13 6.68 -4.17 -12.69
CA SER A 13 6.98 -5.10 -13.78
C SER A 13 5.93 -6.20 -13.96
N SER A 14 5.01 -6.35 -13.00
CA SER A 14 3.90 -7.30 -13.09
C SER A 14 2.97 -6.93 -14.24
N ALA A 15 2.61 -7.92 -15.05
CA ALA A 15 1.69 -7.74 -16.17
C ALA A 15 0.26 -8.15 -15.77
N GLY A 16 -0.73 -7.44 -16.31
CA GLY A 16 -2.16 -7.71 -16.11
C GLY A 16 -2.79 -6.94 -14.96
N SER A 17 -4.10 -7.13 -14.79
CA SER A 17 -4.87 -6.59 -13.66
C SER A 17 -4.64 -7.45 -12.42
N PHE A 18 -4.37 -6.82 -11.28
CA PHE A 18 -4.07 -7.55 -10.04
C PHE A 18 -4.45 -6.77 -8.78
N SER A 19 -4.87 -7.54 -7.78
CA SER A 19 -4.83 -7.18 -6.38
C SER A 19 -4.50 -8.43 -5.58
N PHE A 20 -3.54 -8.36 -4.67
CA PHE A 20 -3.13 -9.51 -3.89
C PHE A 20 -2.61 -9.13 -2.51
N ILE A 21 -2.65 -10.13 -1.62
CA ILE A 21 -2.10 -10.08 -0.26
C ILE A 21 -1.18 -11.29 -0.10
N LEU A 22 0.06 -11.03 0.30
CA LEU A 22 1.00 -12.05 0.72
C LEU A 22 1.23 -11.88 2.21
N TYR A 23 1.09 -12.99 2.95
CA TYR A 23 1.45 -13.04 4.36
C TYR A 23 2.55 -14.08 4.53
N ASP A 24 3.70 -13.65 5.04
CA ASP A 24 4.75 -14.57 5.41
C ASP A 24 4.64 -14.91 6.90
N THR A 25 4.47 -16.19 7.16
CA THR A 25 4.20 -16.72 8.49
C THR A 25 5.46 -16.79 9.35
N LEU A 26 6.65 -16.85 8.77
CA LEU A 26 7.91 -16.89 9.49
C LEU A 26 8.22 -15.53 10.10
N SER A 27 8.11 -14.51 9.27
CA SER A 27 8.33 -13.10 9.60
C SER A 27 7.17 -12.42 10.32
N LYS A 28 5.95 -12.94 10.15
CA LYS A 28 4.70 -12.24 10.49
C LYS A 28 4.54 -10.93 9.71
N SER A 29 5.08 -10.86 8.49
CA SER A 29 5.00 -9.69 7.64
C SER A 29 3.92 -9.83 6.56
N THR A 30 3.37 -8.69 6.13
CA THR A 30 2.35 -8.63 5.08
C THR A 30 2.84 -7.74 3.95
N PHE A 31 2.63 -8.18 2.72
CA PHE A 31 2.79 -7.40 1.50
C PHE A 31 1.48 -7.36 0.74
N VAL A 32 0.98 -6.16 0.42
CA VAL A 32 -0.29 -5.95 -0.29
C VAL A 32 -0.03 -5.07 -1.49
N ALA A 33 -0.61 -5.36 -2.65
CA ALA A 33 -0.51 -4.49 -3.82
C ALA A 33 -1.76 -4.52 -4.68
N ALA A 34 -2.04 -3.39 -5.34
CA ALA A 34 -3.09 -3.26 -6.35
C ALA A 34 -2.54 -2.58 -7.60
N ASP A 35 -3.05 -2.98 -8.77
CA ASP A 35 -2.63 -2.45 -10.06
C ASP A 35 -2.87 -0.93 -10.21
N ALA A 36 -2.20 -0.31 -11.19
CA ALA A 36 -2.26 1.13 -11.45
C ALA A 36 -3.62 1.59 -12.04
N ASP A 37 -4.35 0.66 -12.65
CA ASP A 37 -5.61 0.93 -13.32
C ASP A 37 -6.80 0.86 -12.34
N GLY A 38 -6.64 0.18 -11.20
CA GLY A 38 -7.72 -0.07 -10.25
C GLY A 38 -8.76 -1.04 -10.85
N SER A 39 -8.28 -1.98 -11.67
CA SER A 39 -9.14 -2.87 -12.46
C SER A 39 -9.95 -3.84 -11.60
N ILE A 40 -9.43 -4.19 -10.44
CA ILE A 40 -10.05 -5.12 -9.50
C ILE A 40 -10.54 -4.33 -8.29
N PRO A 41 -11.83 -4.44 -7.89
CA PRO A 41 -12.32 -3.87 -6.65
C PRO A 41 -11.47 -4.35 -5.48
N PHE A 42 -10.88 -3.42 -4.74
CA PHE A 42 -10.06 -3.76 -3.59
C PHE A 42 -10.11 -2.64 -2.57
N PHE A 43 -10.44 -3.01 -1.34
CA PHE A 43 -10.75 -2.11 -0.24
C PHE A 43 -9.94 -2.50 0.98
N TRP A 44 -9.71 -1.52 1.83
CA TRP A 44 -9.10 -1.72 3.13
C TRP A 44 -9.82 -0.89 4.19
N GLY A 45 -9.67 -1.27 5.43
CA GLY A 45 -10.23 -0.54 6.57
C GLY A 45 -9.62 -1.01 7.88
N VAL A 46 -10.07 -0.38 8.95
CA VAL A 46 -9.68 -0.72 10.32
C VAL A 46 -10.93 -1.11 11.09
N ASP A 47 -10.93 -2.29 11.69
CA ASP A 47 -12.04 -2.74 12.54
C ASP A 47 -12.02 -2.09 13.93
N SER A 48 -12.95 -2.46 14.80
CA SER A 48 -13.03 -1.91 16.17
C SER A 48 -11.90 -2.35 17.10
N GLU A 49 -11.07 -3.30 16.68
CA GLU A 49 -9.92 -3.83 17.44
C GLU A 49 -8.59 -3.33 16.87
N ASP A 50 -8.63 -2.30 16.01
CA ASP A 50 -7.48 -1.72 15.30
C ASP A 50 -6.77 -2.70 14.36
N HIS A 51 -7.46 -3.75 13.88
CA HIS A 51 -6.91 -4.65 12.87
C HIS A 51 -7.14 -4.10 11.46
N LEU A 52 -6.10 -4.24 10.62
CA LEU A 52 -6.18 -3.92 9.20
C LEU A 52 -6.93 -5.02 8.45
N VAL A 53 -8.04 -4.66 7.81
CA VAL A 53 -8.93 -5.56 7.07
C VAL A 53 -8.86 -5.24 5.59
N PHE A 54 -8.85 -6.27 4.74
CA PHE A 54 -8.87 -6.15 3.28
C PHE A 54 -9.99 -7.00 2.69
N SER A 55 -10.62 -6.52 1.62
CA SER A 55 -11.58 -7.31 0.83
C SER A 55 -11.79 -6.66 -0.54
N ASP A 56 -12.24 -7.45 -1.49
CA ASP A 56 -12.84 -6.99 -2.74
C ASP A 56 -14.33 -6.60 -2.58
N ASP A 57 -14.96 -6.93 -1.46
CA ASP A 57 -16.35 -6.57 -1.15
C ASP A 57 -16.44 -5.40 -0.16
N SER A 58 -16.87 -4.25 -0.66
CA SER A 58 -17.11 -3.05 0.17
C SER A 58 -18.20 -3.23 1.23
N GLY A 59 -19.16 -4.14 1.04
CA GLY A 59 -20.21 -4.44 2.02
C GLY A 59 -19.66 -5.12 3.27
N LEU A 60 -18.66 -6.00 3.11
CA LEU A 60 -17.96 -6.63 4.23
C LEU A 60 -17.18 -5.60 5.03
N LEU A 61 -16.44 -4.70 4.38
CA LEU A 61 -15.73 -3.61 5.07
C LEU A 61 -16.69 -2.64 5.75
N LYS A 62 -17.81 -2.30 5.13
CA LYS A 62 -18.81 -1.45 5.76
C LYS A 62 -19.39 -2.09 7.02
N THR A 63 -19.52 -3.42 7.05
CA THR A 63 -20.05 -4.16 8.20
C THR A 63 -18.99 -4.30 9.30
N GLY A 64 -17.74 -4.62 8.96
CA GLY A 64 -16.66 -4.85 9.92
C GLY A 64 -15.94 -3.59 10.41
N CYS A 65 -15.77 -2.59 9.53
CA CYS A 65 -15.01 -1.37 9.78
C CYS A 65 -15.89 -0.12 9.93
N GLY A 66 -17.20 -0.25 9.72
CA GLY A 66 -18.15 0.88 9.80
C GLY A 66 -17.81 1.97 8.77
N ASN A 67 -17.44 3.16 9.26
CA ASN A 67 -17.01 4.28 8.42
C ASN A 67 -15.48 4.32 8.21
N SER A 68 -14.72 3.43 8.85
CA SER A 68 -13.25 3.38 8.79
C SER A 68 -12.76 2.49 7.64
N PHE A 69 -13.23 2.74 6.42
CA PHE A 69 -12.78 2.02 5.24
C PHE A 69 -12.70 2.91 4.00
N ALA A 70 -11.92 2.48 3.02
CA ALA A 70 -11.74 3.16 1.75
C ALA A 70 -11.34 2.16 0.65
N PRO A 71 -11.43 2.55 -0.64
CA PRO A 71 -10.70 1.84 -1.68
C PRO A 71 -9.20 1.82 -1.37
N PHE A 72 -8.56 0.69 -1.61
CA PHE A 72 -7.11 0.60 -1.54
C PHE A 72 -6.51 1.46 -2.67
N PRO A 73 -5.44 2.23 -2.42
CA PRO A 73 -4.89 3.14 -3.43
C PRO A 73 -4.31 2.36 -4.62
N LYS A 74 -4.77 2.71 -5.83
CA LYS A 74 -4.21 2.16 -7.06
C LYS A 74 -2.72 2.51 -7.20
N GLY A 75 -1.97 1.68 -7.92
CA GLY A 75 -0.57 1.98 -8.19
C GLY A 75 0.32 1.97 -6.93
N CYS A 76 -0.17 1.35 -5.86
CA CYS A 76 0.48 1.33 -4.56
C CYS A 76 0.65 -0.10 -4.03
N PHE A 77 1.57 -0.22 -3.09
CA PHE A 77 1.75 -1.40 -2.28
C PHE A 77 1.88 -0.98 -0.80
N TYR A 78 1.50 -1.88 0.10
CA TYR A 78 1.67 -1.72 1.54
C TYR A 78 2.56 -2.84 2.07
N THR A 79 3.47 -2.50 2.96
CA THR A 79 4.24 -3.46 3.76
C THR A 79 4.15 -3.11 5.23
N THR A 80 4.22 -4.11 6.11
CA THR A 80 4.24 -3.88 7.57
C THR A 80 5.43 -3.03 8.01
N SER A 81 6.58 -3.12 7.32
CA SER A 81 7.81 -2.39 7.65
C SER A 81 7.93 -1.03 6.95
N GLY A 82 7.42 -0.90 5.72
CA GLY A 82 7.55 0.30 4.88
C GLY A 82 6.29 1.15 4.79
N GLY A 83 5.16 0.67 5.32
CA GLY A 83 3.86 1.32 5.19
C GLY A 83 3.38 1.34 3.74
N LEU A 84 2.47 2.28 3.44
CA LEU A 84 1.89 2.47 2.11
C LEU A 84 2.83 3.30 1.21
N GLN A 85 3.12 2.79 0.02
CA GLN A 85 4.06 3.38 -0.93
C GLN A 85 3.50 3.29 -2.36
N SER A 86 3.77 4.28 -3.19
CA SER A 86 3.44 4.22 -4.63
C SER A 86 4.55 3.52 -5.39
N PHE A 87 4.20 2.51 -6.19
CA PHE A 87 5.14 1.96 -7.17
C PHE A 87 5.09 2.72 -8.50
N GLU A 88 4.08 3.55 -8.77
CA GLU A 88 4.04 4.47 -9.91
C GLU A 88 4.94 5.70 -9.68
N HIS A 89 4.98 6.17 -8.43
CA HIS A 89 5.75 7.34 -8.01
C HIS A 89 6.63 7.02 -6.78
N PRO A 90 7.64 6.14 -6.90
CA PRO A 90 8.40 5.61 -5.75
C PRO A 90 9.21 6.65 -4.97
N LEU A 91 9.47 7.82 -5.57
CA LEU A 91 10.18 8.92 -4.93
C LEU A 91 9.24 9.96 -4.27
N HIS A 92 7.93 9.77 -4.38
CA HIS A 92 6.94 10.70 -3.84
C HIS A 92 6.28 10.12 -2.59
N GLU A 93 5.87 11.00 -1.68
CA GLU A 93 5.11 10.60 -0.51
C GLU A 93 3.66 10.31 -0.87
N VAL A 94 3.06 9.38 -0.13
CA VAL A 94 1.63 9.10 -0.21
C VAL A 94 0.98 9.71 1.03
N LYS A 95 0.04 10.63 0.83
CA LYS A 95 -0.64 11.37 1.91
C LYS A 95 -2.09 10.95 2.04
N ALA A 96 -2.54 10.88 3.28
CA ALA A 96 -3.95 10.69 3.62
C ALA A 96 -4.74 11.97 3.31
N VAL A 97 -5.87 11.82 2.64
CA VAL A 97 -6.84 12.86 2.32
C VAL A 97 -8.16 12.46 2.97
N PRO A 98 -8.67 13.26 3.94
CA PRO A 98 -9.95 13.01 4.59
C PRO A 98 -11.08 12.83 3.58
N ARG A 99 -11.90 11.79 3.78
CA ARG A 99 -13.14 11.57 3.04
C ARG A 99 -14.29 12.08 3.88
N VAL A 100 -15.19 12.85 3.28
CA VAL A 100 -16.45 13.28 3.90
C VAL A 100 -17.63 12.69 3.15
N ASP A 101 -18.71 12.38 3.86
CA ASP A 101 -19.95 11.91 3.27
C ASP A 101 -20.83 13.07 2.78
N SER A 102 -22.03 12.76 2.29
CA SER A 102 -22.99 13.77 1.81
C SER A 102 -23.53 14.68 2.92
N GLN A 103 -23.32 14.34 4.19
CA GLN A 103 -23.66 15.17 5.35
C GLN A 103 -22.46 15.97 5.87
N GLY A 104 -21.31 15.87 5.21
CA GLY A 104 -20.07 16.53 5.62
C GLY A 104 -19.36 15.85 6.79
N GLN A 105 -19.79 14.65 7.20
CA GLN A 105 -19.13 13.90 8.27
C GLN A 105 -17.94 13.13 7.72
N MET A 106 -16.84 13.09 8.49
CA MET A 106 -15.65 12.32 8.13
C MET A 106 -15.99 10.83 8.11
N CYS A 107 -15.74 10.17 6.97
CA CYS A 107 -16.10 8.77 6.73
C CYS A 107 -14.91 7.97 6.16
N GLY A 108 -13.71 8.28 6.66
CA GLY A 108 -12.45 7.60 6.33
C GLY A 108 -11.41 8.52 5.71
N SER A 109 -10.34 7.93 5.18
CA SER A 109 -9.31 8.63 4.41
C SER A 109 -9.02 7.88 3.11
N THR A 110 -8.89 8.62 2.02
CA THR A 110 -8.27 8.11 0.79
C THR A 110 -6.80 8.50 0.79
N PHE A 111 -5.98 7.87 -0.04
CA PHE A 111 -4.56 8.18 -0.08
C PHE A 111 -4.15 8.56 -1.50
N LYS A 112 -3.36 9.61 -1.62
CA LYS A 112 -2.91 10.16 -2.91
C LYS A 112 -1.43 10.43 -2.88
N VAL A 113 -0.79 10.30 -4.03
CA VAL A 113 0.60 10.71 -4.22
C VAL A 113 0.67 12.24 -4.16
N ASP A 114 1.60 12.76 -3.37
CA ASP A 114 1.91 14.18 -3.36
C ASP A 114 2.99 14.48 -4.41
N SER A 115 2.58 15.11 -5.51
CA SER A 115 3.44 15.45 -6.65
C SER A 115 4.56 16.43 -6.32
N GLU A 116 4.40 17.23 -5.26
CA GLU A 116 5.39 18.24 -4.86
C GLU A 116 6.47 17.65 -3.95
N THR A 117 6.22 16.47 -3.38
CA THR A 117 7.21 15.75 -2.58
C THR A 117 8.12 14.94 -3.49
N LYS A 118 9.35 15.40 -3.69
CA LYS A 118 10.43 14.53 -4.16
C LYS A 118 11.29 14.22 -2.95
N LYS A 119 11.37 12.94 -2.55
CA LYS A 119 12.40 12.47 -1.62
C LYS A 119 13.75 12.82 -2.26
N GLN A 120 14.33 13.95 -1.85
CA GLN A 120 15.69 14.33 -2.23
C GLN A 120 16.61 13.21 -1.78
N ASP A 121 17.57 12.84 -2.63
CA ASP A 121 18.51 11.74 -2.41
C ASP A 121 19.00 11.70 -0.95
N ALA A 122 18.34 10.88 -0.13
CA ALA A 122 18.94 10.40 1.10
C ALA A 122 20.14 9.60 0.61
N SER A 123 21.32 10.21 0.76
CA SER A 123 22.63 9.68 0.40
C SER A 123 22.58 8.16 0.23
N ILE A 124 22.79 7.69 -1.01
CA ILE A 124 22.76 6.27 -1.40
C ILE A 124 23.23 5.44 -0.20
N PRO A 125 22.34 4.74 0.52
CA PRO A 125 22.77 3.86 1.58
C PRO A 125 23.62 2.83 0.86
N ARG A 126 24.91 2.75 1.19
CA ARG A 126 25.77 1.67 0.68
C ARG A 126 25.30 0.38 1.34
N VAL A 127 24.20 -0.16 0.84
CA VAL A 127 23.77 -1.51 1.15
C VAL A 127 24.73 -2.43 0.42
N GLY A 128 25.57 -3.14 1.18
CA GLY A 128 26.45 -4.17 0.65
C GLY A 128 25.63 -5.32 0.07
N SER A 129 26.28 -6.20 -0.68
CA SER A 129 25.70 -7.35 -1.40
C SER A 129 24.95 -8.38 -0.52
N ALA A 130 24.82 -8.12 0.78
CA ALA A 130 24.09 -8.93 1.76
C ALA A 130 22.67 -8.38 2.06
N ALA A 131 22.22 -7.31 1.38
CA ALA A 131 20.85 -6.84 1.49
C ALA A 131 19.91 -7.81 0.74
N ASP A 132 19.45 -8.81 1.47
CA ASP A 132 18.46 -9.77 1.03
C ASP A 132 17.09 -9.24 1.45
N TRP A 133 16.21 -8.95 0.49
CA TRP A 133 14.86 -8.51 0.86
C TRP A 133 14.08 -9.57 1.59
N SER A 134 14.43 -10.84 1.41
CA SER A 134 13.76 -11.93 2.13
C SER A 134 14.03 -11.91 3.63
N ASN A 135 15.09 -11.20 4.07
CA ASN A 135 15.49 -11.08 5.47
C ASN A 135 14.94 -9.81 6.16
N GLN A 136 14.08 -9.05 5.48
CA GLN A 136 13.35 -7.92 6.07
C GLN A 136 11.85 -8.19 6.24
N PHE A 137 11.47 -9.43 5.93
CA PHE A 137 10.26 -10.04 6.40
C PHE A 137 10.59 -10.52 7.81
#